data_AF-A0A661AQ93-F1
#
_entry.id   AF-A0A661AQ93-F1
#
_cell.length_a   1.000
_cell.length_b   1.000
_cell.length_c   1.000
_cell.angle_alpha   90.00
_cell.angle_beta   90.00
_cell.angle_gamma   90.00
#
_symmetry.space_group_name_H-M   'P 1'
#
loop_
_entity.id
_entity.type
_entity.pdbx_description
1 polymer ?
#
loop_
_entity_poly.entity_id
_entity_poly.type
_entity_poly.pdbx_seq_one_letter_code
_entity_poly.pdbx_strand_id
1 'polypeptide(L)'
;VNPIILDLFERASGKMKLEALSLIVERHINEAVPSLLEIIKPVKIWEKEKNIQLQIQVCKTLGMLKASDAEEMLVSISSVPKPWTMIRPKPENVRISAIWALKQLPKSDRIDKLLEKLKKDKSSAIRKTAGA
;
A
#
# COMPACT_ATOMS: atom_id res chain seq x y z
N VAL A 1 17.54 12.68 -6.21
CA VAL A 1 16.53 12.52 -7.30
C VAL A 1 17.12 11.72 -8.44
N ASN A 2 16.57 10.53 -8.71
CA ASN A 2 16.91 9.74 -9.90
C ASN A 2 15.80 9.94 -10.96
N PRO A 3 15.88 11.01 -11.78
CA PRO A 3 14.77 11.43 -12.63
C PRO A 3 14.42 10.41 -13.72
N ILE A 4 15.40 9.60 -14.15
CA ILE A 4 15.21 8.61 -15.22
C ILE A 4 14.29 7.48 -14.74
N ILE A 5 14.52 6.95 -13.53
CA ILE A 5 13.71 5.83 -13.02
C ILE A 5 12.31 6.31 -12.66
N LEU A 6 12.17 7.54 -12.16
CA LEU A 6 10.86 8.15 -11.91
C LEU A 6 10.08 8.36 -13.22
N ASP A 7 10.70 8.97 -14.23
CA ASP A 7 10.07 9.16 -15.54
C ASP A 7 9.69 7.82 -16.20
N LEU A 8 10.57 6.81 -16.10
CA LEU A 8 10.27 5.45 -16.53
C LEU A 8 9.05 4.90 -15.80
N PHE A 9 8.98 5.01 -14.47
CA PHE A 9 7.85 4.52 -13.69
C PHE A 9 6.53 5.18 -14.08
N GLU A 10 6.53 6.50 -14.30
CA GLU A 10 5.33 7.25 -14.68
C GLU A 10 4.79 6.82 -16.05
N ARG A 11 5.69 6.65 -17.03
CA ARG A 11 5.32 6.32 -18.42
C ARG A 11 5.10 4.83 -18.66
N ALA A 12 5.72 3.98 -17.84
CA ALA A 12 5.67 2.55 -18.04
C ALA A 12 4.27 1.96 -17.76
N SER A 13 3.98 0.88 -18.48
CA SER A 13 2.79 0.05 -18.29
C SER A 13 3.16 -1.43 -18.24
N GLY A 14 2.23 -2.26 -17.78
CA GLY A 14 2.41 -3.71 -17.71
C GLY A 14 3.67 -4.14 -16.96
N LYS A 15 4.46 -5.03 -17.58
CA LYS A 15 5.68 -5.60 -16.99
C LYS A 15 6.75 -4.54 -16.69
N MET A 16 6.93 -3.56 -17.59
CA MET A 16 7.93 -2.50 -17.43
C MET A 16 7.67 -1.67 -16.18
N LYS A 17 6.39 -1.45 -15.83
CA LYS A 17 6.03 -0.71 -14.61
C LYS A 17 6.44 -1.48 -13.35
N LEU A 18 6.42 -2.82 -13.39
CA LEU A 18 6.90 -3.66 -12.29
C LEU A 18 8.42 -3.67 -12.19
N GLU A 19 9.12 -3.71 -13.32
CA GLU A 19 10.58 -3.59 -13.36
C GLU A 19 11.04 -2.24 -12.81
N ALA A 20 10.31 -1.15 -13.12
CA ALA A 20 10.56 0.17 -12.54
C ALA A 20 10.36 0.18 -11.01
N LEU A 21 9.36 -0.52 -10.47
CA LEU A 21 9.19 -0.66 -9.01
C LEU A 21 10.37 -1.37 -8.35
N SER A 22 10.92 -2.42 -8.99
CA SER A 22 12.12 -3.10 -8.49
C SER A 22 13.31 -2.14 -8.44
N LEU A 23 13.54 -1.38 -9.51
CA LEU A 23 14.60 -0.38 -9.58
C LEU A 23 14.44 0.71 -8.51
N ILE A 24 13.20 1.14 -8.22
CA ILE A 24 12.90 2.09 -7.14
C ILE A 24 13.38 1.55 -5.79
N VAL A 25 13.11 0.27 -5.49
CA VAL A 25 13.56 -0.38 -4.25
C VAL A 25 15.08 -0.51 -4.22
N GLU A 26 15.68 -1.10 -5.26
CA GLU A 26 17.13 -1.36 -5.34
C GLU A 26 17.96 -0.08 -5.15
N ARG A 27 17.47 1.03 -5.74
CA ARG A 27 18.13 2.33 -5.70
C ARG A 27 17.63 3.23 -4.55
N HIS A 28 16.74 2.72 -3.69
CA HIS A 28 16.18 3.44 -2.54
C HIS A 28 15.61 4.83 -2.90
N ILE A 29 14.82 4.91 -3.98
CA ILE A 29 14.29 6.17 -4.53
C ILE A 29 13.04 6.60 -3.75
N ASN A 30 13.23 7.21 -2.60
CA ASN A 30 12.13 7.70 -1.75
C ASN A 30 11.32 8.81 -2.41
N GLU A 31 11.87 9.53 -3.38
CA GLU A 31 11.13 10.55 -4.15
C GLU A 31 9.98 9.96 -4.98
N ALA A 32 9.94 8.63 -5.16
CA ALA A 32 8.81 7.95 -5.82
C ALA A 32 7.57 7.84 -4.91
N VAL A 33 7.72 7.98 -3.59
CA VAL A 33 6.65 7.72 -2.62
C VAL A 33 5.35 8.47 -2.95
N PRO A 34 5.33 9.78 -3.26
CA PRO A 34 4.10 10.48 -3.62
C PRO A 34 3.36 9.85 -4.81
N SER A 35 4.07 9.51 -5.89
CA SER A 35 3.50 8.84 -7.06
C SER A 35 2.95 7.45 -6.72
N LEU A 36 3.65 6.72 -5.86
CA LEU A 36 3.20 5.41 -5.36
C LEU A 36 1.90 5.55 -4.55
N LEU A 37 1.79 6.58 -3.69
CA LEU A 37 0.58 6.81 -2.89
C LEU A 37 -0.65 7.11 -3.74
N GLU A 38 -0.50 7.83 -4.86
CA GLU A 38 -1.63 8.11 -5.76
C GLU A 38 -2.21 6.83 -6.38
N ILE A 39 -1.41 5.79 -6.60
CA ILE A 39 -1.88 4.50 -7.16
C ILE A 39 -2.75 3.72 -6.19
N ILE A 40 -2.46 3.80 -4.88
CA ILE A 40 -3.16 3.03 -3.85
C ILE A 40 -4.26 3.83 -3.15
N LYS A 41 -4.48 5.08 -3.57
CA LYS A 41 -5.48 5.98 -3.01
C LYS A 41 -6.86 5.30 -2.92
N PRO A 42 -7.62 5.51 -1.82
CA PRO A 42 -8.97 5.01 -1.71
C PRO A 42 -9.87 5.60 -2.79
N VAL A 43 -10.71 4.77 -3.38
CA VAL A 43 -11.71 5.18 -4.37
C VAL A 43 -13.09 5.27 -3.74
N LYS A 44 -13.98 6.08 -4.32
CA LYS A 44 -15.36 6.21 -3.88
C LYS A 44 -16.14 4.92 -4.15
N ILE A 45 -17.26 4.73 -3.45
CA ILE A 45 -18.07 3.52 -3.56
C ILE A 45 -18.61 3.28 -4.99
N TRP A 46 -18.88 4.35 -5.73
CA TRP A 46 -19.32 4.33 -7.14
C TRP A 46 -18.18 4.16 -8.16
N GLU A 47 -16.92 4.22 -7.73
CA GLU A 47 -15.77 4.01 -8.61
C GLU A 47 -15.36 2.54 -8.64
N LYS A 48 -14.87 2.08 -9.80
CA LYS A 48 -14.31 0.74 -9.95
C LYS A 48 -12.85 0.74 -9.55
N GLU A 49 -12.48 -0.19 -8.69
CA GLU A 49 -11.08 -0.44 -8.36
C GLU A 49 -10.33 -0.97 -9.59
N LYS A 50 -9.15 -0.41 -9.88
CA LYS A 50 -8.36 -0.75 -11.07
C LYS A 50 -6.94 -1.18 -10.67
N ASN A 51 -6.30 -1.97 -11.52
CA ASN A 51 -4.88 -2.32 -11.36
C ASN A 51 -4.54 -2.93 -9.99
N ILE A 52 -5.39 -3.85 -9.50
CA ILE A 52 -5.23 -4.49 -8.18
C ILE A 52 -3.83 -5.08 -8.00
N GLN A 53 -3.31 -5.73 -9.04
CA GLN A 53 -1.94 -6.28 -9.03
C GLN A 53 -0.89 -5.20 -8.84
N LEU A 54 -1.04 -4.04 -9.49
CA LEU A 54 -0.11 -2.93 -9.32
C LEU A 54 -0.19 -2.37 -7.90
N GLN A 55 -1.39 -2.19 -7.34
CA GLN A 55 -1.58 -1.70 -5.97
C GLN A 55 -0.90 -2.61 -4.93
N ILE A 56 -0.98 -3.93 -5.12
CA ILE A 56 -0.27 -4.92 -4.30
C ILE A 56 1.24 -4.67 -4.35
N GLN A 57 1.80 -4.52 -5.55
CA GLN A 57 3.24 -4.31 -5.72
C GLN A 57 3.67 -2.96 -5.15
N VAL A 58 2.87 -1.92 -5.33
CA VAL A 58 3.11 -0.60 -4.74
C VAL A 58 3.14 -0.67 -3.20
N CYS A 59 2.19 -1.37 -2.56
CA CYS A 59 2.23 -1.56 -1.11
C CYS A 59 3.53 -2.26 -0.68
N LYS A 60 3.95 -3.31 -1.40
CA LYS A 60 5.22 -3.99 -1.12
C LYS A 60 6.43 -3.07 -1.29
N THR A 61 6.47 -2.29 -2.37
CA THR A 61 7.52 -1.29 -2.64
C THR A 61 7.62 -0.30 -1.48
N LEU A 62 6.50 0.26 -1.01
CA LEU A 62 6.48 1.19 0.12
C LEU A 62 7.02 0.55 1.41
N GLY A 63 6.68 -0.72 1.67
CA GLY A 63 7.24 -1.48 2.79
C GLY A 63 8.73 -1.73 2.66
N MET A 64 9.21 -2.13 1.48
CA MET A 64 10.64 -2.36 1.21
C MET A 64 11.47 -1.09 1.33
N LEU A 65 10.92 0.06 0.92
CA LEU A 65 11.53 1.38 1.12
C LEU A 65 11.48 1.86 2.57
N LYS A 66 10.72 1.19 3.44
CA LYS A 66 10.40 1.65 4.81
C LYS A 66 9.88 3.10 4.82
N ALA A 67 9.01 3.42 3.86
CA ALA A 67 8.50 4.77 3.64
C ALA A 67 7.54 5.21 4.76
N SER A 68 8.06 5.84 5.82
CA SER A 68 7.27 6.32 6.96
C SER A 68 6.14 7.28 6.54
N ASP A 69 6.37 8.11 5.52
CA ASP A 69 5.37 9.04 4.98
C ASP A 69 4.15 8.33 4.36
N ALA A 70 4.24 7.02 4.11
CA ALA A 70 3.14 6.20 3.63
C ALA A 70 2.24 5.66 4.75
N GLU A 71 2.60 5.83 6.03
CA GLU A 71 1.88 5.23 7.17
C GLU A 71 0.39 5.55 7.13
N GLU A 72 0.04 6.83 6.95
CA GLU A 72 -1.36 7.26 6.96
C GLU A 72 -2.19 6.59 5.86
N MET A 73 -1.66 6.60 4.64
CA MET A 73 -2.32 5.98 3.49
C MET A 73 -2.47 4.47 3.70
N LEU A 74 -1.40 3.79 4.09
CA LEU A 74 -1.39 2.34 4.34
C LEU A 74 -2.39 1.96 5.44
N VAL A 75 -2.42 2.70 6.55
CA VAL A 75 -3.43 2.53 7.62
C VAL A 75 -4.85 2.68 7.07
N SER A 76 -5.09 3.69 6.23
CA SER A 76 -6.41 3.96 5.66
C SER A 76 -6.92 2.81 4.78
N ILE A 77 -6.02 2.16 4.04
CA ILE A 77 -6.38 1.08 3.11
C ILE A 77 -6.32 -0.32 3.72
N SER A 78 -5.65 -0.53 4.86
CA SER A 78 -5.62 -1.83 5.53
C SER A 78 -6.95 -2.20 6.19
N SER A 79 -7.78 -1.22 6.56
CA SER A 79 -9.05 -1.43 7.25
C SER A 79 -10.26 -1.37 6.32
N VAL A 80 -11.38 -1.96 6.75
CA VAL A 80 -12.67 -1.67 6.13
C VAL A 80 -13.12 -0.26 6.57
N PRO A 81 -13.37 0.67 5.63
CA PRO A 81 -13.87 2.01 5.94
C PRO A 81 -15.21 1.95 6.65
N LYS A 82 -15.52 2.97 7.44
CA LYS A 82 -16.86 3.11 8.02
C LYS A 82 -17.87 3.42 6.91
N PRO A 83 -19.12 2.91 6.95
CA PRO A 83 -20.06 3.06 5.84
C PRO A 83 -20.32 4.51 5.40
N TRP A 84 -20.28 5.46 6.33
CA TRP A 84 -20.53 6.89 6.06
C TRP A 84 -19.39 7.62 5.34
N THR A 85 -18.21 7.01 5.17
CA THR A 85 -17.12 7.67 4.42
C THR A 85 -17.33 7.64 2.91
N MET A 86 -18.27 6.83 2.41
CA MET A 86 -18.49 6.59 0.98
C MET A 86 -17.23 6.09 0.25
N ILE A 87 -16.27 5.52 0.98
CA ILE A 87 -15.03 4.94 0.44
C ILE A 87 -15.24 3.44 0.26
N ARG A 88 -14.85 2.94 -0.91
CA ARG A 88 -14.85 1.50 -1.18
C ARG A 88 -13.75 0.81 -0.36
N PRO A 89 -14.05 -0.28 0.36
CA PRO A 89 -13.00 -1.09 0.98
C PRO A 89 -12.04 -1.63 -0.08
N LYS A 90 -10.73 -1.53 0.15
CA LYS A 90 -9.76 -2.14 -0.77
C LYS A 90 -9.95 -3.66 -0.86
N PRO A 91 -9.67 -4.28 -2.02
CA PRO A 91 -9.62 -5.73 -2.15
C PRO A 91 -8.72 -6.37 -1.09
N GLU A 92 -9.09 -7.56 -0.60
CA GLU A 92 -8.41 -8.21 0.52
C GLU A 92 -6.89 -8.38 0.30
N ASN A 93 -6.47 -8.75 -0.91
CA ASN A 93 -5.07 -8.88 -1.29
C ASN A 93 -4.27 -7.56 -1.21
N VAL A 94 -4.88 -6.42 -1.54
CA VAL A 94 -4.29 -5.08 -1.36
C VAL A 94 -4.18 -4.77 0.13
N ARG A 95 -5.24 -5.04 0.91
CA ARG A 95 -5.25 -4.85 2.37
C ARG A 95 -4.14 -5.65 3.05
N ILE A 96 -3.99 -6.93 2.71
CA ILE A 96 -2.91 -7.81 3.21
C ILE A 96 -1.54 -7.22 2.90
N SER A 97 -1.33 -6.75 1.67
CA SER A 97 -0.06 -6.17 1.24
C SER A 97 0.25 -4.87 1.97
N ALA A 98 -0.77 -4.05 2.24
CA ALA A 98 -0.63 -2.84 3.04
C ALA A 98 -0.30 -3.16 4.51
N ILE A 99 -0.92 -4.18 5.12
CA ILE A 99 -0.60 -4.62 6.48
C ILE A 99 0.84 -5.12 6.57
N TRP A 100 1.29 -5.90 5.58
CA TRP A 100 2.68 -6.32 5.50
C TRP A 100 3.63 -5.12 5.41
N ALA A 101 3.30 -4.12 4.59
CA ALA A 101 4.09 -2.91 4.43
C ALA A 101 4.21 -2.12 5.73
N LEU A 102 3.10 -1.96 6.48
CA LEU A 102 3.08 -1.32 7.79
C LEU A 102 4.03 -2.00 8.79
N LYS A 103 4.15 -3.33 8.74
CA LYS A 103 5.09 -4.08 9.59
C LYS A 103 6.56 -3.84 9.27
N GLN A 104 6.87 -3.34 8.07
CA GLN A 104 8.25 -2.98 7.68
C GLN A 104 8.63 -1.57 8.10
N LEU A 105 7.64 -0.70 8.36
CA LEU A 105 7.87 0.67 8.78
C LEU A 105 8.47 0.72 10.20
N PRO A 106 9.09 1.85 10.58
CA PRO A 106 9.50 2.08 11.96
C PRO A 106 8.36 1.88 12.96
N LYS A 107 8.70 1.52 14.19
CA LYS A 107 7.71 1.30 15.25
C LYS A 107 6.82 2.52 15.44
N SER A 108 5.52 2.28 15.56
CA SER A 108 4.50 3.30 15.69
C SER A 108 3.33 2.73 16.49
N ASP A 109 2.98 3.39 17.60
CA ASP A 109 1.83 3.01 18.43
C ASP A 109 0.53 2.92 17.63
N ARG A 110 0.41 3.75 16.58
CA ARG A 110 -0.72 3.74 15.67
C ARG A 110 -0.78 2.44 14.86
N ILE A 111 0.37 2.00 14.35
CA ILE A 111 0.49 0.72 13.64
C ILE A 111 0.17 -0.43 14.58
N ASP A 112 0.73 -0.45 15.79
CA ASP A 112 0.51 -1.53 16.76
C ASP A 112 -0.97 -1.63 17.16
N LYS A 113 -1.63 -0.51 17.48
CA LYS A 113 -3.07 -0.46 17.78
C LYS A 113 -3.91 -0.95 16.60
N LEU A 114 -3.53 -0.61 15.36
CA LEU A 114 -4.21 -1.10 14.17
C LEU A 114 -4.05 -2.62 14.02
N LEU A 115 -2.83 -3.14 14.17
CA LEU A 115 -2.56 -4.57 14.05
C LEU A 115 -3.36 -5.38 15.08
N GLU A 116 -3.42 -4.94 16.34
CA GLU A 116 -4.25 -5.58 17.37
C GLU A 116 -5.74 -5.58 17.02
N LYS A 117 -6.25 -4.49 16.45
CA LYS A 117 -7.64 -4.43 15.96
C LYS A 117 -7.87 -5.42 14.82
N LEU A 118 -6.93 -5.52 13.88
CA LEU A 118 -7.05 -6.40 12.71
C LEU A 118 -6.96 -7.89 13.06
N LYS A 119 -6.45 -8.26 14.23
CA LYS A 119 -6.56 -9.63 14.76
C LYS A 119 -8.02 -10.07 14.98
N LYS A 120 -8.98 -9.16 14.96
CA LYS A 120 -10.43 -9.43 15.04
C LYS A 120 -11.15 -9.23 13.71
N ASP A 121 -10.42 -9.07 12.60
CA ASP A 121 -11.03 -8.90 11.27
C ASP A 121 -11.83 -10.15 10.86
N LYS A 122 -12.87 -9.97 10.03
CA LYS A 122 -13.69 -11.07 9.52
C LYS A 122 -12.87 -12.03 8.65
N SER A 123 -11.89 -11.50 7.89
CA SER A 123 -11.01 -12.29 7.05
C SER A 123 -9.94 -13.00 7.86
N SER A 124 -9.86 -14.34 7.73
CA SER A 124 -8.80 -15.14 8.36
C SER A 124 -7.41 -14.79 7.86
N ALA A 125 -7.29 -14.45 6.57
CA ALA A 125 -6.03 -14.04 5.97
C ALA A 125 -5.54 -12.71 6.58
N ILE A 126 -6.43 -11.73 6.74
CA ILE A 126 -6.10 -10.46 7.40
C ILE A 126 -5.66 -10.68 8.85
N ARG A 127 -6.38 -11.51 9.62
CA ARG A 127 -6.01 -11.84 11.01
C ARG A 127 -4.61 -12.43 11.09
N LYS A 128 -4.32 -13.44 10.26
CA LYS A 128 -3.00 -14.09 10.19
C LYS A 128 -1.91 -13.09 9.80
N THR A 129 -2.15 -12.25 8.80
CA THR A 129 -1.19 -11.21 8.39
C THR A 129 -0.98 -10.18 9.49
N ALA A 130 -2.00 -9.84 10.28
CA ALA A 130 -1.87 -8.96 11.44
C ALA A 130 -1.07 -9.61 12.59
N GLY A 131 -1.02 -10.94 12.66
CA GLY A 131 -0.28 -11.72 13.66
C GLY A 131 -1.16 -12.32 14.75
N ALA A 132 -2.42 -12.63 14.43
CA ALA A 132 -3.30 -13.46 15.24
C ALA A 132 -2.94 -14.95 15.14
#